data_AF-A0A149PCQ3-F1
#
_entry.id   AF-A0A149PCQ3-F1
#
_cell.length_a   1.000
_cell.length_b   1.000
_cell.length_c   1.000
_cell.angle_alpha   90.00
_cell.angle_beta   90.00
_cell.angle_gamma   90.00
#
_symmetry.space_group_name_H-M   'P 1'
#
loop_
_entity.id
_entity.type
_entity.pdbx_description
1 polymer ?
#
loop_
_entity_poly.entity_id
_entity_poly.type
_entity_poly.pdbx_seq_one_letter_code
_entity_poly.pdbx_strand_id
1 'polypeptide(L)'
;MAWKLWKTEKQQDDTRIWPSGTHESLKQLLDMYLSTDAAPFANWAATGITFAPEVEPLARNGVRGYQLALWFWLFAEKHGSIAAKMVRESFCLLADATQASSGDRIDALLDLENRLAHSVETLAAQSRSFRLEGLPVELPTEFFLATGLLRIAPDSPYAGNEGVSLQGNDFKLADCFRHATEEGLSIFRPMIDAVDFDAKSLPHWRWSAHPGAAERHLQRRHNNPLFPLHRQMVTAHEVFEARLADAQSLQDIRSELNETSRSFSETTELPLNWQSFLERYLDHVDRLDERRLVAGGQGTSLGEAIGKLRADILATWRASIQRSPHSLAMLEQEEAKRAERRTLLYECHWTAQLLGHGSVIPPEEVVPALLSESAPELEKAVAGLQSEPRLHETLAQCRTTAHRLVNEVRAAGHPLPELGDKLRILDGASGKLPD
;
A
#
# COMPACT_ATOMS: atom_id res chain seq x y z
N MET A 1 -13.60 6.96 17.40
CA MET A 1 -13.19 6.57 18.77
C MET A 1 -12.62 7.82 19.42
N ALA A 2 -13.31 8.39 20.42
CA ALA A 2 -12.88 9.61 21.11
C ALA A 2 -12.22 9.21 22.44
N TRP A 3 -10.90 9.35 22.52
CA TRP A 3 -10.10 9.06 23.72
C TRP A 3 -10.33 10.15 24.78
N LYS A 4 -11.48 10.12 25.45
CA LYS A 4 -11.86 11.10 26.49
C LYS A 4 -11.22 10.80 27.86
N LEU A 5 -9.89 10.65 27.95
CA LEU A 5 -9.26 10.25 29.22
C LEU A 5 -8.25 11.23 29.83
N TRP A 6 -7.84 12.30 29.16
CA TRP A 6 -6.69 13.07 29.66
C TRP A 6 -7.00 14.57 29.76
N LYS A 7 -7.43 15.03 30.95
CA LYS A 7 -7.48 16.45 31.29
C LYS A 7 -6.33 16.78 32.25
N THR A 8 -5.19 17.16 31.69
CA THR A 8 -4.09 17.80 32.41
C THR A 8 -3.93 19.23 31.94
N GLU A 9 -3.63 20.13 32.90
CA GLU A 9 -3.45 21.57 32.70
C GLU A 9 -2.31 21.86 31.72
N LYS A 10 -2.49 22.90 30.89
CA LYS A 10 -1.50 23.35 29.90
C LYS A 10 -0.32 24.02 30.61
N GLN A 11 0.80 23.34 30.75
CA GLN A 11 2.11 24.01 30.81
C GLN A 11 2.59 24.22 29.37
N GLN A 12 2.49 25.45 28.87
CA GLN A 12 3.11 25.84 27.60
C GLN A 12 4.51 26.37 27.88
N ASP A 13 5.51 25.72 27.30
CA ASP A 13 6.85 26.28 27.15
C ASP A 13 6.88 27.06 25.82
N ASP A 14 6.67 28.38 25.91
CA ASP A 14 6.43 29.29 24.77
C ASP A 14 7.64 29.53 23.84
N THR A 15 8.77 28.83 24.06
CA THR A 15 10.01 29.07 23.32
C THR A 15 10.28 28.11 22.17
N ARG A 16 9.58 26.97 22.09
CA ARG A 16 9.83 25.93 21.08
C ARG A 16 8.91 26.13 19.87
N ILE A 17 9.51 26.43 18.72
CA ILE A 17 8.78 26.53 17.43
C ILE A 17 8.52 25.12 16.91
N TRP A 18 7.25 24.76 16.78
CA TRP A 18 6.81 23.49 16.21
C TRP A 18 6.57 23.61 14.70
N PRO A 19 6.95 22.61 13.89
CA PRO A 19 6.65 22.61 12.46
C PRO A 19 5.13 22.53 12.25
N SER A 20 4.64 23.28 11.27
CA SER A 20 3.23 23.20 10.85
C SER A 20 2.97 22.11 9.82
N GLY A 21 4.01 21.71 9.06
CA GLY A 21 3.94 20.65 8.06
C GLY A 21 3.93 19.25 8.69
N THR A 22 3.11 18.35 8.13
CA THR A 22 2.99 16.96 8.62
C THR A 22 4.32 16.21 8.48
N HIS A 23 4.98 16.32 7.34
CA HIS A 23 6.25 15.62 7.06
C HIS A 23 7.40 16.11 7.93
N GLU A 24 7.53 17.42 8.10
CA GLU A 24 8.54 18.04 8.97
C GLU A 24 8.34 17.62 10.43
N SER A 25 7.08 17.52 10.87
CA SER A 25 6.74 17.06 12.21
C SER A 25 7.05 15.58 12.40
N LEU A 26 6.81 14.74 11.39
CA LEU A 26 7.20 13.34 11.43
C LEU A 26 8.73 13.16 11.51
N LYS A 27 9.48 13.95 10.74
CA LYS A 27 10.95 13.97 10.83
C LYS A 27 11.42 14.36 12.22
N GLN A 28 10.87 15.44 12.77
CA GLN A 28 11.22 15.86 14.13
C GLN A 28 10.85 14.80 15.18
N LEU A 29 9.69 14.15 15.05
CA LEU A 29 9.30 13.04 15.92
C LEU A 29 10.29 11.88 15.82
N LEU A 30 10.71 11.53 14.60
CA LEU A 30 11.66 10.45 14.36
C LEU A 30 13.04 10.79 14.93
N ASP A 31 13.52 12.02 14.73
CA ASP A 31 14.78 12.49 15.30
C ASP A 31 14.75 12.45 16.83
N MET A 32 13.65 12.88 17.45
CA MET A 32 13.45 12.74 18.90
C MET A 32 13.41 11.27 19.32
N TYR A 33 12.73 10.42 18.56
CA TYR A 33 12.60 8.99 18.86
C TYR A 33 13.92 8.24 18.71
N LEU A 34 14.77 8.57 17.75
CA LEU A 34 16.06 7.89 17.54
C LEU A 34 17.17 8.43 18.45
N SER A 35 17.08 9.69 18.87
CA SER A 35 18.04 10.28 19.80
C SER A 35 17.99 9.63 21.18
N THR A 36 19.15 9.47 21.81
CA THR A 36 19.27 8.95 23.18
C THR A 36 18.94 10.01 24.23
N ASP A 37 19.06 11.29 23.87
CA ASP A 37 19.06 12.41 24.81
C ASP A 37 17.89 13.38 24.57
N ALA A 38 17.01 13.08 23.62
CA ALA A 38 15.86 13.92 23.30
C ALA A 38 14.62 13.56 24.12
N ALA A 39 14.07 14.55 24.82
CA ALA A 39 12.74 14.45 25.41
C ALA A 39 11.65 14.31 24.31
N PRO A 40 10.56 13.56 24.56
CA PRO A 40 10.25 12.90 25.83
C PRO A 40 10.86 11.49 25.96
N PHE A 41 11.46 10.94 24.91
CA PHE A 41 11.89 9.53 24.86
C PHE A 41 13.13 9.22 25.71
N ALA A 42 14.01 10.21 25.93
CA ALA A 42 15.14 10.09 26.85
C ALA A 42 14.69 10.01 28.32
N ASN A 43 13.58 10.69 28.66
CA ASN A 43 12.99 10.75 29.99
C ASN A 43 11.95 9.64 30.20
N TRP A 44 12.29 8.41 29.80
CA TRP A 44 11.34 7.29 29.83
C TRP A 44 11.06 6.75 31.25
N ALA A 45 11.95 6.98 32.22
CA ALA A 45 11.84 6.43 33.57
C ALA A 45 11.73 7.54 34.63
N ALA A 46 10.83 7.35 35.60
CA ALA A 46 10.74 8.24 36.75
C ALA A 46 12.01 8.17 37.60
N THR A 47 12.39 9.29 38.22
CA THR A 47 13.61 9.37 39.02
C THR A 47 13.62 8.35 40.16
N GLY A 48 14.71 7.60 40.28
CA GLY A 48 14.91 6.62 41.36
C GLY A 48 14.39 5.21 41.07
N ILE A 49 13.78 4.97 39.91
CA ILE A 49 13.39 3.63 39.48
C ILE A 49 14.57 2.91 38.83
N THR A 50 14.90 1.73 39.32
CA THR A 50 15.90 0.84 38.74
C THR A 50 15.32 -0.54 38.45
N PHE A 51 15.67 -1.08 37.28
CA PHE A 51 15.29 -2.41 36.84
C PHE A 51 16.49 -3.36 36.88
N ALA A 52 16.22 -4.65 36.90
CA ALA A 52 17.27 -5.64 36.69
C ALA A 52 17.76 -5.58 35.22
N PRO A 53 19.04 -5.90 34.93
CA PRO A 53 19.62 -5.80 33.59
C PRO A 53 18.85 -6.55 32.51
N GLU A 54 18.17 -7.64 32.86
CA GLU A 54 17.34 -8.44 31.97
C GLU A 54 15.95 -7.83 31.69
N VAL A 55 15.46 -6.92 32.53
CA VAL A 55 14.15 -6.26 32.39
C VAL A 55 14.28 -4.85 31.81
N GLU A 56 15.38 -4.16 32.10
CA GLU A 56 15.58 -2.75 31.71
C GLU A 56 15.43 -2.49 30.21
N PRO A 57 16.00 -3.31 29.28
CA PRO A 57 15.83 -3.07 27.85
C PRO A 57 14.36 -3.17 27.41
N LEU A 58 13.62 -4.14 27.95
CA LEU A 58 12.19 -4.31 27.70
C LEU A 58 11.41 -3.10 28.23
N ALA A 59 11.64 -2.71 29.49
CA ALA A 59 10.97 -1.59 30.12
C ALA A 59 11.20 -0.29 29.35
N ARG A 60 12.45 -0.01 28.97
CA ARG A 60 12.82 1.17 28.18
C ARG A 60 12.14 1.17 26.81
N ASN A 61 12.20 0.05 26.09
CA ASN A 61 11.61 -0.03 24.75
C ASN A 61 10.08 0.05 24.80
N GLY A 62 9.45 -0.60 25.77
CA GLY A 62 8.01 -0.54 25.97
C GLY A 62 7.52 0.86 26.33
N VAL A 63 8.19 1.55 27.25
CA VAL A 63 7.80 2.92 27.61
C VAL A 63 7.99 3.90 26.44
N ARG A 64 9.09 3.79 25.69
CA ARG A 64 9.28 4.60 24.47
C ARG A 64 8.25 4.27 23.39
N GLY A 65 7.90 3.00 23.22
CA GLY A 65 6.84 2.54 22.33
C GLY A 65 5.49 3.14 22.69
N TYR A 66 5.14 3.10 23.97
CA TYR A 66 3.93 3.72 24.51
C TYR A 66 3.91 5.25 24.30
N GLN A 67 5.01 5.95 24.54
CA GLN A 67 5.11 7.39 24.25
C GLN A 67 4.88 7.67 22.76
N LEU A 68 5.46 6.85 21.87
CA LEU A 68 5.24 7.00 20.44
C LEU A 68 3.77 6.73 20.06
N ALA A 69 3.14 5.70 20.65
CA ALA A 69 1.72 5.42 20.47
C ALA A 69 0.83 6.57 20.94
N LEU A 70 1.18 7.20 22.07
CA LEU A 70 0.48 8.37 22.60
C LEU A 70 0.46 9.54 21.60
N TRP A 71 1.57 9.79 20.90
CA TRP A 71 1.61 10.80 19.83
C TRP A 71 0.60 10.48 18.73
N PHE A 72 0.56 9.23 18.24
CA PHE A 72 -0.39 8.83 17.19
C PHE A 72 -1.85 8.85 17.65
N TRP A 73 -2.13 8.53 18.91
CA TRP A 73 -3.49 8.63 19.47
C TRP A 73 -3.96 10.08 19.57
N LEU A 74 -3.11 11.00 20.03
CA LEU A 74 -3.40 12.43 20.04
C LEU A 74 -3.60 12.97 18.62
N PHE A 75 -2.77 12.51 17.66
CA PHE A 75 -2.91 12.89 16.26
C PHE A 75 -4.25 12.40 15.69
N ALA A 76 -4.67 11.17 16.04
CA ALA A 76 -5.96 10.62 15.67
C ALA A 76 -7.14 11.37 16.30
N GLU A 77 -6.98 11.90 17.51
CA GLU A 77 -7.98 12.73 18.17
C GLU A 77 -8.22 14.05 17.41
N LYS A 78 -7.14 14.71 16.96
CA LYS A 78 -7.22 15.99 16.24
C LYS A 78 -7.63 15.82 14.78
N HIS A 79 -7.00 14.89 14.05
CA HIS A 79 -7.11 14.79 12.59
C HIS A 79 -7.92 13.58 12.11
N GLY A 80 -8.39 12.73 13.02
CA GLY A 80 -9.12 11.50 12.71
C GLY A 80 -8.20 10.29 12.50
N SER A 81 -8.79 9.10 12.61
CA SER A 81 -8.06 7.82 12.56
C SER A 81 -7.40 7.53 11.21
N ILE A 82 -7.96 8.05 10.12
CA ILE A 82 -7.41 7.86 8.77
C ILE A 82 -6.09 8.62 8.64
N ALA A 83 -6.09 9.90 9.02
CA ALA A 83 -4.90 10.73 8.99
C ALA A 83 -3.80 10.13 9.88
N ALA A 84 -4.15 9.67 11.09
CA ALA A 84 -3.21 9.00 11.98
C ALA A 84 -2.61 7.71 11.37
N LYS A 85 -3.42 6.91 10.68
CA LYS A 85 -2.93 5.72 9.98
C LYS A 85 -1.90 6.10 8.89
N MET A 86 -2.23 7.08 8.04
CA MET A 86 -1.33 7.54 6.98
C MET A 86 -0.01 8.10 7.52
N VAL A 87 -0.09 8.82 8.65
CA VAL A 87 1.07 9.43 9.31
C VAL A 87 1.93 8.37 10.01
N ARG A 88 1.33 7.35 10.65
CA ARG A 88 2.04 6.18 11.21
C ARG A 88 2.80 5.40 10.13
N GLU A 89 2.13 5.09 9.03
CA GLU A 89 2.76 4.40 7.90
C GLU A 89 3.92 5.23 7.32
N SER A 90 3.71 6.54 7.15
CA SER A 90 4.76 7.43 6.65
C SER A 90 5.93 7.54 7.63
N PHE A 91 5.67 7.52 8.94
CA PHE A 91 6.70 7.48 9.96
C PHE A 91 7.55 6.20 9.87
N CYS A 92 6.92 5.04 9.66
CA CYS A 92 7.64 3.77 9.50
C CYS A 92 8.52 3.78 8.25
N LEU A 93 8.02 4.31 7.13
CA LEU A 93 8.81 4.49 5.90
C LEU A 93 10.00 5.44 6.11
N LEU A 94 9.82 6.52 6.87
CA LEU A 94 10.90 7.44 7.23
C LEU A 94 11.96 6.75 8.09
N ALA A 95 11.54 5.93 9.05
CA ALA A 95 12.45 5.15 9.87
C ALA A 95 13.27 4.17 9.02
N ASP A 96 12.62 3.42 8.12
CA ASP A 96 13.32 2.49 7.23
C ASP A 96 14.32 3.17 6.30
N ALA A 97 14.03 4.40 5.86
CA ALA A 97 14.98 5.20 5.09
C ALA A 97 16.22 5.61 5.91
N THR A 98 16.10 5.76 7.24
CA THR A 98 17.23 6.03 8.14
C THR A 98 18.00 4.76 8.50
N GLN A 99 17.30 3.68 8.83
CA GLN A 99 17.87 2.39 9.15
C GLN A 99 16.94 1.29 8.63
N ALA A 100 17.42 0.45 7.71
CA ALA A 100 16.65 -0.65 7.14
C ALA A 100 16.07 -1.54 8.24
N SER A 101 14.80 -1.97 8.08
CA SER A 101 14.01 -2.80 9.02
C SER A 101 13.69 -2.15 10.37
N SER A 102 13.88 -0.83 10.50
CA SER A 102 13.48 -0.11 11.71
C SER A 102 12.01 0.27 11.71
N GLY A 103 11.42 0.53 10.53
CA GLY A 103 10.00 0.76 10.34
C GLY A 103 9.17 -0.46 10.77
N ASP A 104 9.52 -1.64 10.28
CA ASP A 104 8.87 -2.92 10.68
C ASP A 104 8.90 -3.14 12.21
N ARG A 105 10.03 -2.84 12.85
CA ARG A 105 10.19 -2.99 14.30
C ARG A 105 9.34 -1.98 15.08
N ILE A 106 9.29 -0.74 14.61
CA ILE A 106 8.45 0.31 15.20
C ILE A 106 6.98 -0.05 15.02
N ASP A 107 6.59 -0.54 13.85
CA ASP A 107 5.21 -0.89 13.56
C ASP A 107 4.73 -2.05 14.45
N ALA A 108 5.56 -3.09 14.60
CA ALA A 108 5.29 -4.19 15.52
C ALA A 108 5.16 -3.73 16.99
N LEU A 109 5.96 -2.75 17.40
CA LEU A 109 5.88 -2.15 18.74
C LEU A 109 4.57 -1.37 18.93
N LEU A 110 4.19 -0.54 17.97
CA LEU A 110 2.93 0.21 17.99
C LEU A 110 1.70 -0.73 17.97
N ASP A 111 1.78 -1.86 17.26
CA ASP A 111 0.75 -2.89 17.28
C ASP A 111 0.67 -3.62 18.62
N LEU A 112 1.80 -3.87 19.28
CA LEU A 112 1.79 -4.36 20.66
C LEU A 112 1.08 -3.37 21.58
N GLU A 113 1.42 -2.08 21.53
CA GLU A 113 0.79 -1.05 22.37
C GLU A 113 -0.72 -0.91 22.12
N ASN A 114 -1.15 -0.94 20.86
CA ASN A 114 -2.59 -0.91 20.55
C ASN A 114 -3.33 -2.16 21.07
N ARG A 115 -2.71 -3.35 20.98
CA ARG A 115 -3.27 -4.57 21.57
C ARG A 115 -3.35 -4.48 23.09
N LEU A 116 -2.31 -3.95 23.74
CA LEU A 116 -2.30 -3.73 25.19
C LEU A 116 -3.41 -2.78 25.60
N ALA A 117 -3.51 -1.60 24.98
CA ALA A 117 -4.56 -0.62 25.26
C ALA A 117 -5.97 -1.23 25.11
N HIS A 118 -6.22 -1.96 24.01
CA HIS A 118 -7.51 -2.60 23.78
C HIS A 118 -7.81 -3.74 24.77
N SER A 119 -6.79 -4.49 25.19
CA SER A 119 -6.94 -5.50 26.24
C SER A 119 -7.36 -4.87 27.56
N VAL A 120 -6.83 -3.70 27.90
CA VAL A 120 -7.25 -2.98 29.12
C VAL A 120 -8.69 -2.50 28.99
N GLU A 121 -9.07 -1.88 27.86
CA GLU A 121 -10.43 -1.41 27.60
C GLU A 121 -11.50 -2.49 27.78
N THR A 122 -11.20 -3.71 27.35
CA THR A 122 -12.12 -4.85 27.43
C THR A 122 -12.21 -5.51 28.81
N LEU A 123 -11.32 -5.17 29.76
CA LEU A 123 -11.42 -5.63 31.14
C LEU A 123 -12.68 -5.08 31.81
N ALA A 124 -13.50 -5.97 32.37
CA ALA A 124 -14.65 -5.59 33.19
C ALA A 124 -14.22 -4.73 34.39
N ALA A 125 -15.05 -3.74 34.75
CA ALA A 125 -14.79 -2.84 35.88
C ALA A 125 -14.53 -3.58 37.21
N GLN A 126 -15.18 -4.74 37.41
CA GLN A 126 -14.97 -5.60 38.58
C GLN A 126 -13.56 -6.19 38.65
N SER A 127 -12.93 -6.43 37.50
CA SER A 127 -11.55 -6.93 37.40
C SER A 127 -10.51 -5.82 37.62
N ARG A 128 -10.95 -4.55 37.66
CA ARG A 128 -10.08 -3.39 37.91
C ARG A 128 -10.10 -2.93 39.38
N SER A 129 -11.13 -3.34 40.13
CA SER A 129 -11.34 -2.97 41.52
C SER A 129 -10.88 -4.04 42.51
N PHE A 130 -10.04 -3.67 43.47
CA PHE A 130 -9.54 -4.52 44.55
C PHE A 130 -10.01 -4.00 45.91
N ARG A 131 -10.01 -4.85 46.95
CA ARG A 131 -10.33 -4.42 48.31
C ARG A 131 -9.04 -4.22 49.12
N LEU A 132 -8.74 -2.97 49.46
CA LEU A 132 -7.68 -2.63 50.42
C LEU A 132 -8.34 -2.12 51.69
N GLU A 133 -8.11 -2.80 52.82
CA GLU A 133 -8.68 -2.43 54.13
C GLU A 133 -10.22 -2.24 54.12
N GLY A 134 -10.93 -2.97 53.27
CA GLY A 134 -12.39 -2.91 53.13
C GLY A 134 -12.90 -1.84 52.16
N LEU A 135 -12.03 -1.00 51.59
CA LEU A 135 -12.39 -0.01 50.57
C LEU A 135 -12.10 -0.55 49.16
N PRO A 136 -13.00 -0.31 48.17
CA PRO A 136 -12.71 -0.60 46.78
C PRO A 136 -11.69 0.41 46.22
N VAL A 137 -10.54 -0.09 45.75
CA VAL A 137 -9.49 0.68 45.10
C VAL A 137 -9.37 0.20 43.66
N GLU A 138 -9.51 1.11 42.70
CA GLU A 138 -9.28 0.80 41.28
C GLU A 138 -7.80 1.05 40.95
N LEU A 139 -7.15 0.09 40.30
CA LEU A 139 -5.78 0.27 39.85
C LEU A 139 -5.74 1.18 38.60
N PRO A 140 -4.72 2.05 38.46
CA PRO A 140 -4.57 2.88 37.26
C PRO A 140 -4.38 2.05 35.98
N THR A 141 -4.77 2.61 34.83
CA THR A 141 -4.60 1.98 33.50
C THR A 141 -3.16 1.56 33.23
N GLU A 142 -2.20 2.37 33.68
CA GLU A 142 -0.75 2.17 33.54
C GLU A 142 -0.29 0.86 34.20
N PHE A 143 -0.96 0.44 35.28
CA PHE A 143 -0.68 -0.85 35.93
C PHE A 143 -1.04 -2.03 35.02
N PHE A 144 -2.18 -1.96 34.34
CA PHE A 144 -2.61 -3.00 33.42
C PHE A 144 -1.75 -3.04 32.16
N LEU A 145 -1.34 -1.87 31.65
CA LEU A 145 -0.38 -1.77 30.54
C LEU A 145 0.97 -2.40 30.93
N ALA A 146 1.50 -2.07 32.10
CA ALA A 146 2.76 -2.63 32.62
C ALA A 146 2.70 -4.14 32.77
N THR A 147 1.63 -4.64 33.38
CA THR A 147 1.41 -6.08 33.54
C THR A 147 1.31 -6.79 32.19
N GLY A 148 0.51 -6.23 31.27
CA GLY A 148 0.33 -6.78 29.93
C GLY A 148 1.63 -6.82 29.15
N LEU A 149 2.41 -5.73 29.14
CA LEU A 149 3.70 -5.65 28.46
C LEU A 149 4.67 -6.72 28.98
N LEU A 150 4.81 -6.85 30.30
CA LEU A 150 5.67 -7.86 30.91
C LEU A 150 5.21 -9.30 30.57
N ARG A 151 3.92 -9.55 30.38
CA ARG A 151 3.41 -10.91 30.12
C ARG A 151 3.36 -11.29 28.64
N ILE A 152 3.20 -10.31 27.75
CA ILE A 152 2.91 -10.53 26.32
C ILE A 152 4.13 -10.28 25.45
N ALA A 153 5.04 -9.37 25.85
CA ALA A 153 6.21 -9.08 25.05
C ALA A 153 7.10 -10.34 24.91
N PRO A 154 7.51 -10.73 23.69
CA PRO A 154 8.23 -11.98 23.45
C PRO A 154 9.60 -12.01 24.13
N ASP A 155 10.25 -10.86 24.25
CA ASP A 155 11.57 -10.72 24.87
C ASP A 155 11.49 -10.55 26.39
N SER A 156 10.30 -10.67 26.99
CA SER A 156 10.12 -10.52 28.42
C SER A 156 10.55 -11.78 29.18
N PRO A 157 11.29 -11.63 30.29
CA PRO A 157 11.59 -12.77 31.17
C PRO A 157 10.32 -13.34 31.85
N TYR A 158 9.18 -12.64 31.76
CA TYR A 158 7.89 -13.08 32.33
C TYR A 158 6.90 -13.60 31.27
N ALA A 159 7.31 -13.68 30.00
CA ALA A 159 6.45 -14.06 28.89
C ALA A 159 5.83 -15.46 29.08
N GLY A 160 4.52 -15.59 28.83
CA GLY A 160 3.81 -16.87 28.80
C GLY A 160 3.64 -17.60 30.15
N ASN A 161 4.07 -17.02 31.26
CA ASN A 161 4.08 -17.66 32.58
C ASN A 161 3.14 -16.96 33.57
N GLU A 162 1.83 -17.21 33.50
CA GLU A 162 0.82 -16.53 34.35
C GLU A 162 1.08 -16.65 35.86
N GLY A 163 1.78 -17.71 36.31
CA GLY A 163 2.09 -17.95 37.73
C GLY A 163 3.39 -17.35 38.26
N VAL A 164 4.25 -16.77 37.42
CA VAL A 164 5.54 -16.22 37.87
C VAL A 164 5.33 -14.83 38.47
N SER A 165 5.81 -14.61 39.70
CA SER A 165 5.81 -13.29 40.33
C SER A 165 6.57 -12.27 39.49
N LEU A 166 5.97 -11.10 39.25
CA LEU A 166 6.58 -9.99 38.52
C LEU A 166 7.60 -9.22 39.38
N GLN A 167 7.81 -9.63 40.64
CA GLN A 167 8.80 -9.06 41.55
C GLN A 167 8.66 -7.53 41.76
N GLY A 168 7.45 -7.00 41.60
CA GLY A 168 7.18 -5.56 41.70
C GLY A 168 7.60 -4.74 40.48
N ASN A 169 8.06 -5.38 39.39
CA ASN A 169 8.42 -4.68 38.16
C ASN A 169 7.21 -4.14 37.40
N ASP A 170 6.02 -4.70 37.62
CA ASP A 170 4.73 -4.17 37.19
C ASP A 170 4.46 -2.78 37.79
N PHE A 171 4.65 -2.60 39.10
CA PHE A 171 4.48 -1.29 39.74
C PHE A 171 5.51 -0.26 39.27
N LYS A 172 6.79 -0.67 39.22
CA LYS A 172 7.87 0.20 38.71
C LYS A 172 7.60 0.66 37.28
N LEU A 173 7.17 -0.26 36.41
CA LEU A 173 6.89 0.03 35.01
C LEU A 173 5.62 0.88 34.84
N ALA A 174 4.61 0.67 35.69
CA ALA A 174 3.43 1.53 35.72
C ALA A 174 3.79 2.98 36.09
N ASP A 175 4.68 3.18 37.05
CA ASP A 175 5.19 4.51 37.40
C ASP A 175 5.97 5.15 36.24
N CYS A 176 6.76 4.36 35.49
CA CYS A 176 7.39 4.83 34.26
C CYS A 176 6.36 5.22 33.19
N PHE A 177 5.31 4.43 32.95
CA PHE A 177 4.26 4.79 31.98
C PHE A 177 3.51 6.07 32.36
N ARG A 178 3.23 6.26 33.65
CA ARG A 178 2.61 7.48 34.16
C ARG A 178 3.51 8.69 33.94
N HIS A 179 4.78 8.59 34.33
CA HIS A 179 5.78 9.64 34.08
C HIS A 179 5.92 9.95 32.58
N ALA A 180 6.01 8.91 31.76
CA ALA A 180 6.12 9.02 30.32
C ALA A 180 4.89 9.66 29.66
N THR A 181 3.70 9.46 30.24
CA THR A 181 2.46 10.15 29.82
C THR A 181 2.56 11.64 30.12
N GLU A 182 2.98 12.03 31.32
CA GLU A 182 3.15 13.44 31.71
C GLU A 182 4.17 14.15 30.82
N GLU A 183 5.35 13.56 30.65
CA GLU A 183 6.42 14.07 29.76
C GLU A 183 5.98 14.10 28.30
N GLY A 184 5.30 13.06 27.84
CA GLY A 184 4.80 12.96 26.47
C GLY A 184 3.75 14.03 26.17
N LEU A 185 2.74 14.18 27.04
CA LEU A 185 1.65 15.13 26.82
C LEU A 185 2.11 16.58 26.82
N SER A 186 3.12 16.94 27.63
CA SER A 186 3.65 18.32 27.68
C SER A 186 4.33 18.73 26.36
N ILE A 187 4.91 17.76 25.64
CA ILE A 187 5.60 17.99 24.37
C ILE A 187 4.66 17.76 23.18
N PHE A 188 3.93 16.64 23.17
CA PHE A 188 3.19 16.19 22.00
C PHE A 188 1.93 17.01 21.74
N ARG A 189 1.27 17.57 22.76
CA ARG A 189 0.09 18.42 22.55
C ARG A 189 0.43 19.71 21.79
N PRO A 190 1.41 20.54 22.22
CA PRO A 190 1.85 21.69 21.43
C PRO A 190 2.30 21.32 20.01
N MET A 191 3.03 20.21 19.87
CA MET A 191 3.48 19.71 18.58
C MET A 191 2.30 19.39 17.66
N ILE A 192 1.31 18.63 18.13
CA ILE A 192 0.14 18.23 17.34
C ILE A 192 -0.79 19.42 17.09
N ASP A 193 -0.95 20.32 18.06
CA ASP A 193 -1.73 21.55 17.91
C ASP A 193 -1.18 22.44 16.78
N ALA A 194 0.15 22.47 16.59
CA ALA A 194 0.80 23.23 15.51
C ALA A 194 0.68 22.59 14.13
N VAL A 195 0.48 21.27 14.03
CA VAL A 195 0.43 20.55 12.76
C VAL A 195 -0.94 20.68 12.10
N ASP A 196 -0.95 21.06 10.83
CA ASP A 196 -2.12 20.89 9.98
C ASP A 196 -1.88 19.69 9.05
N PHE A 197 -2.80 18.71 9.12
CA PHE A 197 -2.67 17.51 8.30
C PHE A 197 -2.98 17.81 6.83
N ASP A 198 -1.99 17.60 5.97
CA ASP A 198 -2.16 17.53 4.52
C ASP A 198 -1.48 16.25 4.00
N ALA A 199 -2.28 15.31 3.51
CA ALA A 199 -1.78 14.07 2.91
C ALA A 199 -0.78 14.36 1.76
N LYS A 200 -0.94 15.45 1.01
CA LYS A 200 -0.04 15.82 -0.10
C LYS A 200 1.37 16.21 0.36
N SER A 201 1.54 16.59 1.63
CA SER A 201 2.84 16.87 2.21
C SER A 201 3.67 15.59 2.47
N LEU A 202 3.02 14.42 2.50
CA LEU A 202 3.69 13.14 2.71
C LEU A 202 4.44 12.73 1.42
N PRO A 203 5.78 12.47 1.48
CA PRO A 203 6.60 12.23 0.29
C PRO A 203 6.12 11.07 -0.58
N HIS A 204 5.53 10.05 0.04
CA HIS A 204 5.12 8.81 -0.62
C HIS A 204 3.66 8.82 -1.10
N TRP A 205 2.88 9.87 -0.80
CA TRP A 205 1.45 9.92 -1.10
C TRP A 205 1.10 10.39 -2.52
N ARG A 206 1.95 11.18 -3.18
CA ARG A 206 1.63 11.75 -4.49
C ARG A 206 1.66 10.69 -5.57
N TRP A 207 0.61 10.53 -6.38
CA TRP A 207 0.54 9.66 -7.56
C TRP A 207 1.64 9.90 -8.61
N SER A 208 2.13 8.82 -9.22
CA SER A 208 3.07 8.83 -10.33
C SER A 208 2.41 9.36 -11.59
N ALA A 209 3.17 10.10 -12.41
CA ALA A 209 2.70 10.54 -13.73
C ALA A 209 2.46 9.35 -14.68
N HIS A 210 3.27 8.30 -14.55
CA HIS A 210 3.15 7.05 -15.30
C HIS A 210 3.02 5.90 -14.30
N PRO A 211 1.82 5.65 -13.74
CA PRO A 211 1.63 4.59 -12.77
C PRO A 211 1.79 3.22 -13.44
N GLY A 212 2.36 2.27 -12.70
CA GLY A 212 2.30 0.86 -13.07
C GLY A 212 0.92 0.26 -12.77
N ALA A 213 0.82 -1.05 -12.89
CA ALA A 213 -0.46 -1.74 -12.80
C ALA A 213 -1.09 -1.64 -11.41
N ALA A 214 -0.29 -1.88 -10.37
CA ALA A 214 -0.73 -1.85 -8.99
C ALA A 214 -1.07 -0.43 -8.55
N GLU A 215 -0.22 0.55 -8.87
CA GLU A 215 -0.49 1.94 -8.51
C GLU A 215 -1.75 2.46 -9.22
N ARG A 216 -1.92 2.14 -10.50
CA ARG A 216 -3.12 2.55 -11.26
C ARG A 216 -4.39 1.97 -10.65
N HIS A 217 -4.36 0.72 -10.17
CA HIS A 217 -5.52 0.14 -9.53
C HIS A 217 -5.87 0.81 -8.19
N LEU A 218 -4.86 1.28 -7.43
CA LEU A 218 -5.10 2.14 -6.27
C LEU A 218 -5.74 3.48 -6.68
N GLN A 219 -5.27 4.10 -7.77
CA GLN A 219 -5.86 5.35 -8.28
C GLN A 219 -7.34 5.18 -8.64
N ARG A 220 -7.72 4.06 -9.26
CA ARG A 220 -9.13 3.76 -9.60
C ARG A 220 -10.02 3.68 -8.36
N ARG A 221 -9.50 3.13 -7.26
CA ARG A 221 -10.21 2.91 -6.00
C ARG A 221 -10.37 4.18 -5.18
N HIS A 222 -9.35 5.03 -5.18
CA HIS A 222 -9.24 6.17 -4.28
C HIS A 222 -10.45 7.12 -4.40
N ASN A 223 -11.21 7.26 -3.31
CA ASN A 223 -12.43 8.07 -3.20
C ASN A 223 -13.49 7.79 -4.28
N ASN A 224 -13.58 6.54 -4.74
CA ASN A 224 -14.50 6.17 -5.80
C ASN A 224 -15.69 5.34 -5.28
N PRO A 225 -16.93 5.86 -5.32
CA PRO A 225 -18.10 5.18 -4.75
C PRO A 225 -18.52 3.91 -5.50
N LEU A 226 -17.91 3.61 -6.65
CA LEU A 226 -18.06 2.31 -7.33
C LEU A 226 -17.41 1.16 -6.55
N PHE A 227 -16.50 1.46 -5.61
CA PHE A 227 -15.85 0.47 -4.76
C PHE A 227 -16.47 0.47 -3.35
N PRO A 228 -16.40 -0.67 -2.62
CA PRO A 228 -16.81 -0.70 -1.21
C PRO A 228 -16.06 0.33 -0.37
N LEU A 229 -16.71 0.94 0.63
CA LEU A 229 -16.14 2.04 1.43
C LEU A 229 -14.74 1.74 2.00
N HIS A 230 -14.52 0.53 2.49
CA HIS A 230 -13.23 0.10 3.05
C HIS A 230 -12.11 -0.02 2.01
N ARG A 231 -12.44 -0.05 0.71
CA ARG A 231 -11.50 -0.11 -0.43
C ARG A 231 -11.26 1.25 -1.06
N GLN A 232 -12.12 2.23 -0.79
CA GLN A 232 -11.98 3.59 -1.31
C GLN A 232 -10.83 4.36 -0.66
N MET A 233 -10.45 3.91 0.54
CA MET A 233 -9.34 4.45 1.29
C MET A 233 -8.05 3.86 0.74
N VAL A 234 -7.17 4.73 0.24
CA VAL A 234 -5.79 4.38 -0.09
C VAL A 234 -4.87 5.04 0.91
N THR A 235 -3.75 4.40 1.25
CA THR A 235 -2.73 4.96 2.15
C THR A 235 -1.37 5.15 1.48
N ALA A 236 -0.48 5.93 2.10
CA ALA A 236 0.85 6.22 1.53
C ALA A 236 1.71 4.96 1.44
N HIS A 237 1.58 4.03 2.40
CA HIS A 237 2.24 2.73 2.32
C HIS A 237 1.72 1.89 1.17
N GLU A 238 0.41 1.81 0.94
CA GLU A 238 -0.13 1.07 -0.21
C GLU A 238 0.39 1.61 -1.55
N VAL A 239 0.47 2.95 -1.69
CA VAL A 239 1.06 3.57 -2.89
C VAL A 239 2.54 3.22 -3.03
N PHE A 240 3.30 3.21 -1.94
CA PHE A 240 4.71 2.83 -1.93
C PHE A 240 4.91 1.35 -2.32
N GLU A 241 4.18 0.43 -1.68
CA GLU A 241 4.25 -1.00 -1.98
C GLU A 241 3.84 -1.31 -3.42
N ALA A 242 2.79 -0.65 -3.92
CA ALA A 242 2.38 -0.79 -5.31
C ALA A 242 3.49 -0.37 -6.28
N ARG A 243 4.23 0.69 -5.97
CA ARG A 243 5.37 1.13 -6.79
C ARG A 243 6.53 0.17 -6.75
N LEU A 244 6.83 -0.40 -5.58
CA LEU A 244 7.85 -1.44 -5.47
C LEU A 244 7.48 -2.64 -6.34
N ALA A 245 6.23 -3.11 -6.26
CA ALA A 245 5.73 -4.21 -7.08
C ALA A 245 5.77 -3.89 -8.58
N ASP A 246 5.38 -2.68 -8.97
CA ASP A 246 5.41 -2.21 -10.36
C ASP A 246 6.85 -2.12 -10.89
N ALA A 247 7.78 -1.58 -10.09
CA ALA A 247 9.20 -1.48 -10.45
C ALA A 247 9.87 -2.86 -10.55
N GLN A 248 9.57 -3.76 -9.62
CA GLN A 248 10.05 -5.14 -9.65
C GLN A 248 9.57 -5.86 -10.92
N SER A 249 8.29 -5.72 -11.27
CA SER A 249 7.72 -6.33 -12.48
C SER A 249 8.46 -5.91 -13.75
N LEU A 250 8.78 -4.61 -13.90
CA LEU A 250 9.55 -4.12 -15.03
C LEU A 250 11.02 -4.60 -15.01
N GLN A 251 11.61 -4.73 -13.83
CA GLN A 251 12.98 -5.22 -13.67
C GLN A 251 13.10 -6.72 -14.00
N ASP A 252 12.11 -7.52 -13.66
CA ASP A 252 12.03 -8.94 -14.02
C ASP A 252 11.97 -9.11 -15.53
N ILE A 253 11.09 -8.36 -16.20
CA ILE A 253 10.97 -8.37 -17.68
C ILE A 253 12.29 -7.94 -18.33
N ARG A 254 12.97 -6.92 -17.77
CA ARG A 254 14.26 -6.47 -18.28
C ARG A 254 15.33 -7.55 -18.16
N SER A 255 15.36 -8.27 -17.04
CA SER A 255 16.34 -9.34 -16.80
C SER A 255 16.13 -10.49 -17.79
N GLU A 256 14.88 -10.92 -17.96
CA GLU A 256 14.49 -11.97 -18.91
C GLU A 256 14.73 -11.57 -20.38
N LEU A 257 14.49 -10.30 -20.74
CA LEU A 257 14.85 -9.77 -22.06
C LEU A 257 16.36 -9.85 -22.31
N ASN A 258 17.17 -9.47 -21.33
CA ASN A 258 18.63 -9.50 -21.45
C ASN A 258 19.14 -10.93 -21.64
N GLU A 259 18.56 -11.89 -20.92
CA GLU A 259 18.88 -13.32 -21.08
C GLU A 259 18.46 -13.84 -22.45
N THR A 260 17.24 -13.53 -22.89
CA THR A 260 16.72 -13.92 -24.21
C THR A 260 17.56 -13.34 -25.33
N SER A 261 17.89 -12.05 -25.24
CA SER A 261 18.71 -11.33 -26.22
C SER A 261 20.13 -11.91 -26.33
N ARG A 262 20.74 -12.24 -25.19
CA ARG A 262 22.04 -12.90 -25.14
C ARG A 262 21.98 -14.28 -25.80
N SER A 263 21.03 -15.12 -25.37
CA SER A 263 20.82 -16.47 -25.91
C SER A 263 20.58 -16.48 -27.42
N PHE A 264 19.80 -15.52 -27.94
CA PHE A 264 19.58 -15.37 -29.37
C PHE A 264 20.86 -14.94 -30.10
N SER A 265 21.60 -13.96 -29.56
CA SER A 265 22.83 -13.44 -30.18
C SER A 265 23.98 -14.46 -30.20
N GLU A 266 24.04 -15.36 -29.22
CA GLU A 266 25.03 -16.45 -29.16
C GLU A 266 24.75 -17.57 -30.18
N THR A 267 23.55 -17.60 -30.78
CA THR A 267 23.20 -18.57 -31.83
C THR A 267 23.79 -18.11 -33.17
N THR A 268 24.99 -18.59 -33.50
CA THR A 268 25.71 -18.25 -34.74
C THR A 268 25.16 -18.95 -35.98
N GLU A 269 24.61 -20.15 -35.83
CA GLU A 269 24.00 -20.93 -36.92
C GLU A 269 22.60 -21.39 -36.54
N LEU A 270 21.65 -21.27 -37.47
CA LEU A 270 20.28 -21.73 -37.23
C LEU A 270 20.21 -23.27 -37.22
N PRO A 271 19.44 -23.86 -36.30
CA PRO A 271 19.30 -25.31 -36.24
C PRO A 271 18.48 -25.85 -37.43
N LEU A 272 18.52 -27.17 -37.67
CA LEU A 272 17.76 -27.80 -38.76
C LEU A 272 16.25 -27.50 -38.70
N ASN A 273 15.70 -27.35 -37.49
CA ASN A 273 14.31 -26.95 -37.23
C ASN A 273 14.17 -25.43 -37.00
N TRP A 274 14.88 -24.62 -37.80
CA TRP A 274 14.97 -23.17 -37.62
C TRP A 274 13.60 -22.46 -37.54
N GLN A 275 12.56 -22.96 -38.22
CA GLN A 275 11.21 -22.38 -38.15
C GLN A 275 10.66 -22.40 -36.74
N SER A 276 10.54 -23.59 -36.14
CA SER A 276 10.07 -23.74 -34.76
C SER A 276 11.02 -23.13 -33.73
N PHE A 277 12.30 -22.96 -34.06
CA PHE A 277 13.24 -22.21 -33.24
C PHE A 277 12.88 -20.71 -33.22
N LEU A 278 12.74 -20.06 -34.39
CA LEU A 278 12.40 -18.65 -34.48
C LEU A 278 10.98 -18.35 -33.99
N GLU A 279 10.01 -19.24 -34.23
CA GLU A 279 8.65 -19.14 -33.68
C GLU A 279 8.66 -19.04 -32.16
N ARG A 280 9.39 -19.93 -31.48
CA ARG A 280 9.47 -19.90 -30.01
C ARG A 280 10.08 -18.60 -29.49
N TYR A 281 11.09 -18.05 -30.16
CA TYR A 281 11.68 -16.77 -29.79
C TYR A 281 10.71 -15.62 -30.02
N LEU A 282 10.04 -15.57 -31.17
CA LEU A 282 9.01 -14.56 -31.42
C LEU A 282 7.89 -14.63 -30.40
N ASP A 283 7.34 -15.81 -30.12
CA ASP A 283 6.29 -16.01 -29.12
C ASP A 283 6.74 -15.62 -27.71
N HIS A 284 8.02 -15.80 -27.39
CA HIS A 284 8.56 -15.42 -26.09
C HIS A 284 8.73 -13.89 -25.98
N VAL A 285 9.30 -13.26 -27.01
CA VAL A 285 9.47 -11.80 -27.09
C VAL A 285 8.11 -11.09 -27.13
N ASP A 286 7.13 -11.67 -27.82
CA ASP A 286 5.76 -11.18 -27.84
C ASP A 286 5.12 -11.23 -26.46
N ARG A 287 5.35 -12.31 -25.68
CA ARG A 287 4.90 -12.42 -24.28
C ARG A 287 5.61 -11.44 -23.34
N LEU A 288 6.89 -11.14 -23.58
CA LEU A 288 7.62 -10.10 -22.82
C LEU A 288 7.00 -8.72 -23.05
N ASP A 289 6.66 -8.38 -24.29
CA ASP A 289 5.98 -7.11 -24.58
C ASP A 289 4.57 -7.06 -23.99
N GLU A 290 3.81 -8.15 -24.04
CA GLU A 290 2.49 -8.23 -23.39
C GLU A 290 2.59 -8.01 -21.88
N ARG A 291 3.56 -8.68 -21.21
CA ARG A 291 3.83 -8.48 -19.78
C ARG A 291 4.24 -7.04 -19.46
N ARG A 292 5.02 -6.39 -20.33
CA ARG A 292 5.38 -4.97 -20.19
C ARG A 292 4.16 -4.07 -20.29
N LEU A 293 3.26 -4.31 -21.25
CA LEU A 293 2.01 -3.57 -21.42
C LEU A 293 1.10 -3.74 -20.20
N VAL A 294 1.01 -4.96 -19.66
CA VAL A 294 0.29 -5.28 -18.42
C VAL A 294 0.88 -4.51 -17.24
N ALA A 295 2.20 -4.54 -17.06
CA ALA A 295 2.91 -3.88 -15.95
C ALA A 295 2.76 -2.35 -15.96
N GLY A 296 2.63 -1.74 -17.15
CA GLY A 296 2.47 -0.29 -17.29
C GLY A 296 3.73 0.50 -16.88
N GLY A 297 3.54 1.67 -16.28
CA GLY A 297 4.65 2.48 -15.75
C GLY A 297 5.59 3.06 -16.81
N GLN A 298 6.84 3.31 -16.41
CA GLN A 298 7.90 3.83 -17.29
C GLN A 298 8.57 2.71 -18.12
N GLY A 299 7.77 2.03 -18.95
CA GLY A 299 8.22 0.89 -19.75
C GLY A 299 8.74 1.23 -21.16
N THR A 300 8.79 2.50 -21.57
CA THR A 300 9.03 2.88 -22.99
C THR A 300 10.37 2.37 -23.53
N SER A 301 11.47 2.61 -22.81
CA SER A 301 12.81 2.13 -23.24
C SER A 301 12.91 0.61 -23.27
N LEU A 302 12.19 -0.07 -22.38
CA LEU A 302 12.08 -1.52 -22.40
C LEU A 302 11.30 -2.01 -23.62
N GLY A 303 10.21 -1.32 -23.99
CA GLY A 303 9.44 -1.59 -25.21
C GLY A 303 10.27 -1.42 -26.48
N GLU A 304 11.10 -0.37 -26.56
CA GLU A 304 12.04 -0.18 -27.66
C GLU A 304 13.06 -1.31 -27.77
N ALA A 305 13.62 -1.76 -26.63
CA ALA A 305 14.57 -2.87 -26.59
C ALA A 305 13.92 -4.21 -27.02
N ILE A 306 12.69 -4.47 -26.55
CA ILE A 306 11.90 -5.64 -26.97
C ILE A 306 11.62 -5.57 -28.48
N GLY A 307 11.18 -4.41 -28.97
CA GLY A 307 10.91 -4.18 -30.39
C GLY A 307 12.14 -4.39 -31.27
N LYS A 308 13.32 -3.98 -30.79
CA LYS A 308 14.60 -4.22 -31.49
C LYS A 308 14.92 -5.71 -31.58
N LEU A 309 14.90 -6.45 -30.48
CA LEU A 309 15.16 -7.89 -30.50
C LEU A 309 14.16 -8.61 -31.41
N ARG A 310 12.89 -8.21 -31.35
CA ARG A 310 11.85 -8.74 -32.24
C ARG A 310 12.16 -8.48 -33.72
N ALA A 311 12.61 -7.28 -34.05
CA ALA A 311 12.98 -6.92 -35.42
C ALA A 311 14.18 -7.74 -35.92
N ASP A 312 15.18 -7.98 -35.05
CA ASP A 312 16.34 -8.82 -35.36
C ASP A 312 15.91 -10.27 -35.66
N ILE A 313 15.04 -10.86 -34.82
CA ILE A 313 14.50 -12.21 -35.05
C ILE A 313 13.73 -12.29 -36.39
N LEU A 314 12.87 -11.30 -36.67
CA LEU A 314 12.15 -11.24 -37.94
C LEU A 314 13.08 -11.06 -39.15
N ALA A 315 14.16 -10.30 -39.02
CA ALA A 315 15.15 -10.13 -40.08
C ALA A 315 15.83 -11.47 -40.40
N THR A 316 16.21 -12.25 -39.38
CA THR A 316 16.74 -13.61 -39.54
C THR A 316 15.73 -14.55 -40.20
N TRP A 317 14.45 -14.45 -39.84
CA TRP A 317 13.39 -15.23 -40.48
C TRP A 317 13.26 -14.87 -41.96
N ARG A 318 13.13 -13.58 -42.29
CA ARG A 318 13.03 -13.10 -43.68
C ARG A 318 14.20 -13.57 -44.53
N ALA A 319 15.43 -13.49 -44.01
CA ALA A 319 16.62 -13.98 -44.70
C ALA A 319 16.56 -15.49 -45.00
N SER A 320 15.95 -16.28 -44.12
CA SER A 320 15.81 -17.73 -44.25
C SER A 320 14.76 -18.14 -45.31
N ILE A 321 13.77 -17.29 -45.59
CA ILE A 321 12.69 -17.57 -46.56
C ILE A 321 12.74 -16.71 -47.83
N GLN A 322 13.78 -15.88 -47.99
CA GLN A 322 13.87 -14.85 -49.04
C GLN A 322 13.64 -15.35 -50.48
N ARG A 323 13.88 -16.64 -50.75
CA ARG A 323 13.71 -17.26 -52.07
C ARG A 323 12.26 -17.59 -52.41
N SER A 324 11.33 -17.46 -51.46
CA SER A 324 9.91 -17.73 -51.63
C SER A 324 9.09 -16.45 -51.39
N PRO A 325 8.70 -15.72 -52.45
CA PRO A 325 7.85 -14.52 -52.32
C PRO A 325 6.52 -14.81 -51.62
N HIS A 326 5.94 -15.99 -51.85
CA HIS A 326 4.71 -16.41 -51.20
C HIS A 326 4.89 -16.56 -49.68
N SER A 327 5.99 -17.17 -49.23
CA SER A 327 6.27 -17.34 -47.80
C SER A 327 6.54 -16.01 -47.10
N LEU A 328 7.20 -15.06 -47.78
CA LEU A 328 7.40 -13.71 -47.27
C LEU A 328 6.06 -12.98 -47.08
N ALA A 329 5.19 -13.00 -48.10
CA ALA A 329 3.88 -12.35 -48.02
C ALA A 329 2.99 -12.95 -46.91
N MET A 330 3.04 -14.27 -46.72
CA MET A 330 2.35 -14.94 -45.62
C MET A 330 2.87 -14.48 -44.24
N LEU A 331 4.20 -14.39 -44.08
CA LEU A 331 4.80 -13.88 -42.84
C LEU A 331 4.35 -12.44 -42.56
N GLU A 332 4.42 -11.55 -43.54
CA GLU A 332 4.02 -10.14 -43.39
C GLU A 332 2.53 -9.99 -43.03
N GLN A 333 1.66 -10.80 -43.64
CA GLN A 333 0.23 -10.80 -43.34
C GLN A 333 -0.05 -11.25 -41.90
N GLU A 334 0.60 -12.32 -41.43
CA GLU A 334 0.42 -12.82 -40.07
C GLU A 334 0.97 -11.81 -39.04
N GLU A 335 2.09 -11.17 -39.33
CA GLU A 335 2.64 -10.13 -38.45
C GLU A 335 1.74 -8.89 -38.37
N ALA A 336 1.13 -8.47 -39.49
CA ALA A 336 0.17 -7.37 -39.50
C ALA A 336 -1.07 -7.71 -38.64
N LYS A 337 -1.62 -8.93 -38.78
CA LYS A 337 -2.75 -9.39 -37.95
C LYS A 337 -2.40 -9.45 -36.47
N ARG A 338 -1.20 -9.95 -36.13
CA ARG A 338 -0.73 -10.01 -34.73
C ARG A 338 -0.58 -8.62 -34.13
N ALA A 339 -0.03 -7.67 -34.88
CA ALA A 339 0.12 -6.29 -34.44
C ALA A 339 -1.24 -5.61 -34.21
N GLU A 340 -2.17 -5.75 -35.16
CA GLU A 340 -3.54 -5.20 -35.03
C GLU A 340 -4.25 -5.76 -33.81
N ARG A 341 -4.24 -7.09 -33.65
CA ARG A 341 -4.84 -7.76 -32.48
C ARG A 341 -4.23 -7.29 -31.17
N ARG A 342 -2.91 -7.11 -31.12
CA ARG A 342 -2.20 -6.63 -29.92
C ARG A 342 -2.62 -5.20 -29.57
N THR A 343 -2.68 -4.31 -30.55
CA THR A 343 -3.16 -2.94 -30.34
C THR A 343 -4.59 -2.95 -29.78
N LEU A 344 -5.50 -3.70 -30.41
CA LEU A 344 -6.90 -3.78 -29.96
C LEU A 344 -7.06 -4.28 -28.52
N LEU A 345 -6.24 -5.25 -28.08
CA LEU A 345 -6.37 -5.86 -26.75
C LEU A 345 -5.59 -5.16 -25.65
N TYR A 346 -4.45 -4.54 -25.96
CA TYR A 346 -3.51 -4.03 -24.96
C TYR A 346 -3.33 -2.50 -24.97
N GLU A 347 -3.97 -1.77 -25.89
CA GLU A 347 -3.94 -0.30 -25.88
C GLU A 347 -4.62 0.26 -24.63
N CYS A 348 -5.74 -0.34 -24.20
CA CYS A 348 -6.38 0.03 -22.95
C CYS A 348 -5.69 -0.66 -21.76
N HIS A 349 -5.25 0.13 -20.78
CA HIS A 349 -4.58 -0.38 -19.58
C HIS A 349 -5.44 -1.33 -18.76
N TRP A 350 -6.76 -1.10 -18.68
CA TRP A 350 -7.66 -2.01 -17.99
C TRP A 350 -7.72 -3.39 -18.67
N THR A 351 -7.85 -3.42 -20.00
CA THR A 351 -7.90 -4.68 -20.76
C THR A 351 -6.58 -5.43 -20.66
N ALA A 352 -5.45 -4.71 -20.78
CA ALA A 352 -4.12 -5.29 -20.59
C ALA A 352 -4.00 -5.98 -19.23
N GLN A 353 -4.44 -5.33 -18.15
CA GLN A 353 -4.41 -5.88 -16.79
C GLN A 353 -5.36 -7.05 -16.59
N LEU A 354 -6.52 -7.04 -17.23
CA LEU A 354 -7.48 -8.14 -17.15
C LEU A 354 -6.94 -9.40 -17.84
N LEU A 355 -6.25 -9.24 -18.97
CA LEU A 355 -5.71 -10.34 -19.76
C LEU A 355 -4.38 -10.90 -19.21
N GLY A 356 -3.70 -10.17 -18.33
CA GLY A 356 -2.43 -10.58 -17.73
C GLY A 356 -2.55 -11.81 -16.81
N HIS A 357 -1.51 -12.64 -16.79
CA HIS A 357 -1.37 -13.70 -15.79
C HIS A 357 -1.18 -13.09 -14.40
N GLY A 358 -2.07 -13.42 -13.46
CA GLY A 358 -2.04 -12.82 -12.12
C GLY A 358 -2.56 -11.38 -12.11
N SER A 359 -3.72 -11.14 -12.74
CA SER A 359 -4.35 -9.81 -12.80
C SER A 359 -4.32 -9.11 -11.44
N VAL A 360 -3.86 -7.86 -11.45
CA VAL A 360 -3.79 -7.00 -10.25
C VAL A 360 -5.19 -6.54 -9.81
N ILE A 361 -6.19 -6.69 -10.68
CA ILE A 361 -7.57 -6.33 -10.39
C ILE A 361 -8.29 -7.56 -9.83
N PRO A 362 -8.72 -7.56 -8.56
CA PRO A 362 -9.54 -8.63 -8.01
C PRO A 362 -10.83 -8.83 -8.80
N PRO A 363 -11.36 -10.07 -8.92
CA PRO A 363 -12.57 -10.37 -9.71
C PRO A 363 -13.78 -9.48 -9.37
N GLU A 364 -13.99 -9.19 -8.09
CA GLU A 364 -15.07 -8.33 -7.59
C GLU A 364 -14.87 -6.84 -7.93
N GLU A 365 -13.65 -6.44 -8.28
CA GLU A 365 -13.25 -5.08 -8.61
C GLU A 365 -13.12 -4.83 -10.12
N VAL A 366 -13.26 -5.86 -10.96
CA VAL A 366 -13.14 -5.78 -12.43
C VAL A 366 -14.06 -4.71 -13.02
N VAL A 367 -15.34 -4.73 -12.63
CA VAL A 367 -16.36 -3.82 -13.17
C VAL A 367 -16.29 -2.42 -12.56
N PRO A 368 -16.13 -2.24 -11.24
CA PRO A 368 -15.78 -0.95 -10.67
C PRO A 368 -14.57 -0.32 -11.36
N ALA A 369 -13.49 -1.09 -11.57
CA ALA A 369 -12.29 -0.61 -12.25
C ALA A 369 -12.54 -0.22 -13.72
N LEU A 370 -13.36 -0.97 -14.45
CA LEU A 370 -13.75 -0.65 -15.82
C LEU A 370 -14.50 0.68 -15.90
N LEU A 371 -15.47 0.87 -15.00
CA LEU A 371 -16.29 2.09 -14.94
C LEU A 371 -15.52 3.30 -14.41
N SER A 372 -14.36 3.10 -13.79
CA SER A 372 -13.43 4.17 -13.41
C SER A 372 -12.63 4.73 -14.58
N GLU A 373 -12.50 3.99 -15.67
CA GLU A 373 -11.80 4.48 -16.86
C GLU A 373 -12.56 5.63 -17.51
N SER A 374 -11.83 6.49 -18.24
CA SER A 374 -12.45 7.54 -19.05
C SER A 374 -13.32 6.94 -20.16
N ALA A 375 -14.32 7.69 -20.65
CA ALA A 375 -15.15 7.25 -21.78
C ALA A 375 -14.35 6.74 -23.00
N PRO A 376 -13.31 7.45 -23.51
CA PRO A 376 -12.54 6.94 -24.65
C PRO A 376 -11.75 5.66 -24.33
N GLU A 377 -11.24 5.51 -23.10
CA GLU A 377 -10.56 4.28 -22.70
C GLU A 377 -11.54 3.09 -22.56
N LEU A 378 -12.76 3.36 -22.09
CA LEU A 378 -13.84 2.38 -22.05
C LEU A 378 -14.26 1.93 -23.45
N GLU A 379 -14.33 2.84 -24.42
CA GLU A 379 -14.62 2.50 -25.83
C GLU A 379 -13.56 1.55 -26.40
N LYS A 380 -12.27 1.83 -26.16
CA LYS A 380 -11.17 0.93 -26.55
C LYS A 380 -11.31 -0.44 -25.89
N ALA A 381 -11.61 -0.47 -24.59
CA ALA A 381 -11.81 -1.73 -23.87
C ALA A 381 -12.97 -2.55 -24.47
N VAL A 382 -14.11 -1.91 -24.75
CA VAL A 382 -15.27 -2.57 -25.37
C VAL A 382 -14.93 -3.07 -26.78
N ALA A 383 -14.28 -2.25 -27.61
CA ALA A 383 -13.87 -2.66 -28.95
C ALA A 383 -12.92 -3.87 -28.93
N GLY A 384 -11.93 -3.86 -28.04
CA GLY A 384 -11.02 -4.98 -27.82
C GLY A 384 -11.75 -6.26 -27.43
N LEU A 385 -12.62 -6.20 -26.41
CA LEU A 385 -13.41 -7.35 -25.95
C LEU A 385 -14.40 -7.87 -27.03
N GLN A 386 -14.99 -6.98 -27.83
CA GLN A 386 -15.90 -7.35 -28.92
C GLN A 386 -15.17 -8.04 -30.08
N SER A 387 -13.94 -7.62 -30.38
CA SER A 387 -13.14 -8.18 -31.47
C SER A 387 -12.73 -9.64 -31.25
N GLU A 388 -12.75 -10.12 -30.00
CA GLU A 388 -12.22 -11.41 -29.59
C GLU A 388 -13.34 -12.32 -29.06
N PRO A 389 -13.80 -13.33 -29.82
CA PRO A 389 -14.97 -14.15 -29.48
C PRO A 389 -14.92 -14.81 -28.10
N ARG A 390 -13.74 -15.23 -27.66
CA ARG A 390 -13.55 -15.84 -26.32
C ARG A 390 -13.81 -14.86 -25.16
N LEU A 391 -13.89 -13.56 -25.42
CA LEU A 391 -14.12 -12.50 -24.41
C LEU A 391 -15.56 -11.97 -24.42
N HIS A 392 -16.43 -12.49 -25.30
CA HIS A 392 -17.83 -12.04 -25.40
C HIS A 392 -18.62 -12.29 -24.12
N GLU A 393 -18.39 -13.42 -23.46
CA GLU A 393 -19.02 -13.73 -22.16
C GLU A 393 -18.56 -12.75 -21.08
N THR A 394 -17.27 -12.45 -21.02
CA THR A 394 -16.71 -11.43 -20.11
C THR A 394 -17.36 -10.07 -20.33
N LEU A 395 -17.53 -9.64 -21.59
CA LEU A 395 -18.19 -8.39 -21.91
C LEU A 395 -19.67 -8.39 -21.47
N ALA A 396 -20.40 -9.48 -21.69
CA ALA A 396 -21.79 -9.61 -21.26
C ALA A 396 -21.93 -9.56 -19.73
N GLN A 397 -21.00 -10.18 -19.00
CA GLN A 397 -20.95 -10.14 -17.54
C GLN A 397 -20.62 -8.74 -17.03
N CYS A 398 -19.67 -8.04 -17.66
CA CYS A 398 -19.33 -6.66 -17.35
C CYS A 398 -20.54 -5.73 -17.50
N ARG A 399 -21.29 -5.84 -18.62
CA ARG A 399 -22.53 -5.06 -18.85
C ARG A 399 -23.54 -5.26 -17.73
N THR A 400 -23.90 -6.51 -17.46
CA THR A 400 -24.94 -6.86 -16.47
C THR A 400 -24.56 -6.33 -15.08
N THR A 401 -23.30 -6.55 -14.69
CA THR A 401 -22.79 -6.11 -13.38
C THR A 401 -22.69 -4.59 -13.30
N ALA A 402 -22.31 -3.92 -14.39
CA ALA A 402 -22.21 -2.45 -14.45
C ALA A 402 -23.57 -1.80 -14.22
N HIS A 403 -24.63 -2.26 -14.91
CA HIS A 403 -25.99 -1.75 -14.71
C HIS A 403 -26.46 -1.92 -13.26
N ARG A 404 -26.20 -3.08 -12.65
CA ARG A 404 -26.52 -3.32 -11.23
C ARG A 404 -25.79 -2.34 -10.31
N LEU A 405 -24.46 -2.25 -10.45
CA LEU A 405 -23.62 -1.40 -9.60
C LEU A 405 -24.00 0.08 -9.71
N VAL A 406 -24.25 0.58 -10.93
CA VAL A 406 -24.67 1.97 -11.14
C VAL A 406 -26.01 2.26 -10.46
N ASN A 407 -26.96 1.32 -10.52
CA ASN A 407 -28.25 1.47 -9.84
C ASN A 407 -28.11 1.49 -8.31
N GLU A 408 -27.24 0.64 -7.75
CA GLU A 408 -26.93 0.63 -6.32
C GLU A 408 -26.31 1.96 -5.86
N VAL A 409 -25.33 2.47 -6.60
CA VAL A 409 -24.65 3.74 -6.29
C VAL A 409 -25.59 4.95 -6.40
N ARG A 410 -26.49 4.96 -7.41
CA ARG A 410 -27.54 5.98 -7.54
C ARG A 410 -28.53 5.93 -6.38
N ALA A 411 -28.96 4.74 -5.98
CA ALA A 411 -29.88 4.55 -4.86
C ALA A 411 -29.26 4.99 -3.52
N ALA A 412 -27.94 4.83 -3.37
CA ALA A 412 -27.18 5.32 -2.22
C ALA A 412 -26.96 6.85 -2.22
N GLY A 413 -27.43 7.58 -3.24
CA GLY A 413 -27.35 9.04 -3.30
C GLY A 413 -25.99 9.59 -3.70
N HIS A 414 -25.15 8.80 -4.38
CA HIS A 414 -23.88 9.26 -4.93
C HIS A 414 -24.02 9.57 -6.43
N PRO A 415 -24.30 10.83 -6.83
CA PRO A 415 -24.37 11.19 -8.23
C PRO A 415 -22.96 11.23 -8.83
N LEU A 416 -22.59 10.16 -9.54
CA LEU A 416 -21.41 10.19 -10.40
C LEU A 416 -21.83 10.69 -11.79
N PRO A 417 -21.36 11.88 -12.23
CA PRO A 417 -21.54 12.31 -13.61
C PRO A 417 -20.87 11.29 -14.55
N GLU A 418 -21.32 11.24 -15.81
CA GLU A 418 -20.79 10.35 -16.89
C GLU A 418 -21.20 8.86 -16.85
N LEU A 419 -21.74 8.33 -15.74
CA LEU A 419 -22.11 6.89 -15.70
C LEU A 419 -23.16 6.49 -16.75
N GLY A 420 -24.06 7.41 -17.13
CA GLY A 420 -25.02 7.15 -18.20
C GLY A 420 -24.36 6.93 -19.56
N ASP A 421 -23.37 7.76 -19.91
CA ASP A 421 -22.60 7.61 -21.14
C ASP A 421 -21.76 6.32 -21.13
N LYS A 422 -21.15 5.98 -19.98
CA LYS A 422 -20.38 4.74 -19.82
C LYS A 422 -21.24 3.48 -20.00
N LEU A 423 -22.45 3.45 -19.44
CA LEU A 423 -23.39 2.35 -19.67
C LEU A 423 -23.79 2.24 -21.15
N ARG A 424 -24.04 3.37 -21.82
CA ARG A 424 -24.36 3.39 -23.25
C ARG A 424 -23.22 2.84 -24.11
N ILE A 425 -21.97 3.20 -23.79
CA ILE A 425 -20.77 2.64 -24.45
C ILE A 425 -20.72 1.12 -24.26
N LEU A 426 -20.91 0.64 -23.02
CA LEU A 426 -20.94 -0.79 -22.73
C LEU A 426 -22.01 -1.54 -23.52
N ASP A 427 -23.21 -0.96 -23.62
CA ASP A 427 -24.34 -1.54 -24.35
C ASP A 427 -24.13 -1.54 -25.87
N GLY A 428 -23.12 -0.83 -26.38
CA GLY A 428 -22.81 -0.74 -27.80
C GLY A 428 -23.71 0.22 -28.58
N ALA A 429 -24.42 1.12 -27.88
CA ALA A 429 -25.19 2.19 -28.51
C ALA A 429 -24.26 3.35 -28.85
N SER A 430 -23.81 3.43 -30.11
CA SER A 430 -22.99 4.54 -30.58
C SER A 430 -23.72 5.88 -30.40
N GLY A 431 -22.98 6.87 -29.89
CA GLY A 431 -23.52 8.16 -29.50
C GLY A 431 -24.14 8.94 -30.65
N LYS A 432 -25.46 9.11 -30.59
CA LYS A 432 -26.13 10.36 -30.97
C LYS A 432 -27.05 10.76 -29.83
N LEU A 433 -26.73 11.86 -29.16
CA LEU A 433 -27.74 12.58 -28.38
C LEU A 433 -28.81 13.07 -29.37
N PRO A 434 -30.11 12.95 -29.05
CA PRO A 434 -31.11 13.79 -29.70
C PRO A 434 -30.84 15.24 -29.27
N ASP A 435 -30.78 16.14 -30.26
CA ASP A 435 -30.74 17.60 -30.06
C ASP A 435 -31.92 18.10 -29.21
#